data_AF-A0A3B9SR65-F1
#
_entry.id   AF-A0A3B9SR65-F1
#
_cell.length_a   1.000
_cell.length_b   1.000
_cell.length_c   1.000
_cell.angle_alpha   90.00
_cell.angle_beta   90.00
_cell.angle_gamma   90.00
#
_symmetry.space_group_name_H-M   'P 1'
#
loop_
_entity.id
_entity.type
_entity.pdbx_description
1 polymer ?
#
loop_
_entity_poly.entity_id
_entity_poly.type
_entity_poly.pdbx_seq_one_letter_code
_entity_poly.pdbx_strand_id
1 'polypeptide(L)' 'MLAITERVVTTHGLTTLMVTHNMEQAIRYGTRLIMMHRGRIILDVGQDEKRRLTVRDLIARFVATSGDSFDDDRVLLATP' A
#
# COMPACT_ATOMS: atom_id res chain seq x y z
N MET A 1 12.18 10.66 -4.33
CA MET A 1 12.27 9.76 -5.51
C MET A 1 10.90 9.45 -6.10
N LEU A 2 9.97 8.85 -5.34
CA LEU A 2 8.64 8.47 -5.85
C LEU A 2 7.82 9.60 -6.47
N ALA A 3 7.88 10.82 -5.94
CA ALA A 3 7.19 11.97 -6.54
C ALA A 3 7.63 12.27 -7.99
N ILE A 4 8.91 12.07 -8.31
CA ILE A 4 9.41 12.24 -9.68
C ILE A 4 8.90 11.11 -10.56
N THR A 5 8.95 9.87 -10.06
CA THR A 5 8.40 8.69 -10.76
C THR A 5 6.92 8.87 -11.06
N GLU A 6 6.11 9.28 -10.08
CA GLU A 6 4.69 9.57 -10.26
C GLU A 6 4.47 10.63 -11.33
N ARG A 7 5.26 11.71 -11.34
CA ARG A 7 5.17 12.74 -12.37
C ARG A 7 5.46 12.18 -13.77
N VAL A 8 6.50 11.39 -13.93
CA VAL A 8 6.85 10.76 -15.23
C VAL A 8 5.74 9.81 -15.68
N VAL A 9 5.26 8.95 -14.79
CA VAL A 9 4.20 7.96 -15.08
C VAL A 9 2.91 8.65 -15.51
N THR A 10 2.49 9.68 -14.77
CA THR A 10 1.25 10.43 -15.07
C THR A 10 1.38 11.26 -16.34
N THR A 11 2.54 11.90 -16.58
CA THR A 11 2.78 12.71 -17.79
C THR A 11 2.74 11.86 -19.07
N HIS A 12 3.26 10.63 -19.00
CA HIS A 12 3.38 9.76 -20.18
C HIS A 12 2.33 8.64 -20.24
N GLY A 13 1.38 8.58 -19.29
CA GLY A 13 0.33 7.56 -19.27
C GLY A 13 0.85 6.12 -19.14
N LEU A 14 1.94 5.92 -18.39
CA LEU A 14 2.62 4.61 -18.32
C LEU A 14 1.91 3.64 -17.38
N THR A 15 1.68 2.41 -17.84
CA THR A 15 1.28 1.32 -16.93
C THR A 15 2.46 0.96 -16.05
N THR A 16 2.31 1.11 -14.73
CA THR A 16 3.40 0.99 -13.77
C THR A 16 2.96 0.16 -12.57
N LEU A 17 3.84 -0.72 -12.10
CA LEU A 17 3.68 -1.46 -10.85
C LEU A 17 4.73 -0.99 -9.84
N MET A 18 4.29 -0.56 -8.66
CA MET A 18 5.14 -0.22 -7.54
C MET A 18 5.00 -1.29 -6.46
N VAL A 19 6.12 -1.79 -5.93
CA VAL A 19 6.16 -2.70 -4.79
C VAL A 19 6.81 -1.96 -3.62
N THR A 20 6.12 -1.91 -2.47
CA THR A 20 6.62 -1.25 -1.27
C THR A 20 6.11 -1.97 -0.02
N HIS A 21 6.89 -1.91 1.06
CA HIS A 21 6.45 -2.32 2.40
C HIS A 21 5.91 -1.13 3.22
N ASN A 22 6.04 0.09 2.70
CA ASN A 22 5.59 1.29 3.39
C ASN A 22 4.11 1.56 3.05
N MET A 23 3.24 1.42 4.06
CA MET A 23 1.79 1.55 3.90
C MET A 23 1.35 2.97 3.50
N GLU A 24 2.06 4.01 4.00
CA GLU A 24 1.80 5.40 3.64
C GLU A 24 2.02 5.61 2.13
N GLN A 25 3.13 5.08 1.58
CA GLN A 25 3.39 5.11 0.15
C GLN A 25 2.35 4.32 -0.64
N ALA A 26 1.94 3.15 -0.14
CA ALA A 26 0.97 2.28 -0.79
C ALA A 26 -0.40 2.94 -0.94
N ILE A 27 -0.81 3.74 0.05
CA ILE A 27 -2.05 4.55 0.00
C ILE A 27 -1.86 5.78 -0.88
N ARG A 28 -0.73 6.47 -0.76
CA ARG A 28 -0.50 7.74 -1.44
C ARG A 28 -0.37 7.62 -2.96
N TYR A 29 0.35 6.62 -3.45
CA TYR A 29 0.76 6.55 -4.86
C TYR A 29 0.01 5.47 -5.64
N GLY A 30 -0.34 5.76 -6.89
CA GLY A 30 -0.96 4.81 -7.82
C GLY A 30 -2.48 4.68 -7.67
N THR A 31 -3.13 4.06 -8.64
CA THR A 31 -4.60 4.04 -8.79
C THR A 31 -5.28 2.78 -8.25
N ARG A 32 -4.51 1.74 -7.96
CA ARG A 32 -4.97 0.48 -7.36
C ARG A 32 -4.02 0.11 -6.23
N LEU A 33 -4.52 -0.61 -5.24
CA LEU A 33 -3.70 -1.19 -4.17
C LEU A 33 -3.99 -2.67 -4.08
N ILE A 34 -2.93 -3.47 -4.19
CA ILE A 34 -2.97 -4.92 -4.04
C ILE A 34 -2.06 -5.25 -2.85
N MET A 35 -2.60 -5.96 -1.88
CA MET A 35 -1.84 -6.50 -0.76
C MET A 35 -1.77 -8.01 -0.89
N MET A 36 -0.57 -8.55 -0.69
CA MET A 36 -0.31 -9.97 -0.82
C MET A 36 0.25 -10.53 0.48
N HIS A 37 -0.15 -11.75 0.81
CA HIS A 37 0.39 -12.51 1.92
C HIS A 37 0.51 -13.99 1.52
N ARG A 38 1.68 -14.60 1.74
CA ARG A 38 1.98 -16.01 1.39
C ARG A 38 1.56 -16.40 -0.03
N GLY A 39 1.87 -15.55 -1.01
CA GLY A 39 1.57 -15.80 -2.42
C GLY A 39 0.10 -15.63 -2.82
N ARG A 40 -0.76 -15.15 -1.92
CA ARG A 40 -2.18 -14.89 -2.19
C ARG A 40 -2.48 -13.39 -2.10
N ILE A 41 -3.41 -12.92 -2.92
CA ILE A 41 -3.96 -11.58 -2.82
C ILE A 41 -4.95 -11.57 -1.67
N ILE A 42 -4.71 -10.72 -0.66
CA ILE A 42 -5.56 -10.58 0.52
C ILE A 42 -6.34 -9.26 0.53
N LEU A 43 -5.93 -8.30 -0.29
CA LEU A 43 -6.65 -7.05 -0.53
C LEU A 43 -6.43 -6.63 -1.98
N ASP A 44 -7.50 -6.18 -2.61
CA ASP A 44 -7.48 -5.65 -3.96
C ASP A 44 -8.52 -4.53 -4.07
N VAL A 45 -8.04 -3.29 -4.12
CA VAL A 45 -8.92 -2.11 -4.09
C VAL A 45 -8.58 -1.14 -5.20
N GLY A 46 -9.63 -0.66 -5.85
CA GLY A 46 -9.55 0.38 -6.88
C GLY A 46 -9.38 1.78 -6.29
N GLN A 47 -9.33 2.78 -7.18
CA GLN A 47 -8.97 4.14 -6.84
C GLN A 47 -9.90 4.78 -5.79
N ASP A 48 -11.21 4.62 -5.95
CA ASP A 48 -12.18 5.30 -5.10
C ASP A 48 -12.20 4.75 -3.68
N GLU A 49 -12.07 3.42 -3.53
CA GLU A 49 -11.94 2.81 -2.22
C GLU A 49 -10.59 3.16 -1.59
N LYS A 50 -9.50 3.09 -2.36
CA LYS A 50 -8.15 3.44 -1.89
C LYS A 50 -8.06 4.86 -1.32
N ARG A 51 -8.71 5.83 -1.95
CA ARG A 51 -8.74 7.23 -1.46
C ARG A 51 -9.37 7.38 -0.08
N ARG A 52 -10.21 6.43 0.35
CA ARG A 52 -10.85 6.43 1.67
C ARG A 52 -10.11 5.58 2.70
N LEU A 53 -9.10 4.81 2.29
CA LEU A 53 -8.34 3.95 3.19
C LEU A 53 -7.30 4.75 3.97
N THR A 54 -7.17 4.41 5.25
CA THR A 54 -6.08 4.87 6.11
C THR A 54 -5.08 3.74 6.34
N VAL A 55 -3.88 4.08 6.81
CA VAL A 55 -2.86 3.09 7.21
C VAL A 55 -3.42 2.14 8.26
N ARG A 56 -4.21 2.65 9.20
CA ARG A 56 -4.87 1.86 10.24
C ARG A 56 -5.83 0.82 9.65
N ASP A 57 -6.59 1.20 8.62
CA ASP A 57 -7.51 0.27 7.94
C ASP A 57 -6.75 -0.85 7.24
N LEU A 58 -5.60 -0.54 6.62
CA LEU A 58 -4.76 -1.56 6.00
C LEU A 58 -4.22 -2.56 7.00
N ILE A 59 -3.74 -2.09 8.16
CA ILE A 59 -3.27 -2.97 9.24
C ILE A 59 -4.42 -3.86 9.74
N ALA A 60 -5.60 -3.27 9.99
CA ALA A 60 -6.76 -4.03 10.44
C ALA A 60 -7.19 -5.11 9.42
N ARG A 61 -7.23 -4.76 8.13
CA ARG A 61 -7.56 -5.72 7.05
C ARG A 61 -6.50 -6.82 6.93
N PHE A 62 -5.23 -6.49 7.09
CA PHE A 62 -4.16 -7.49 7.08
C PHE A 62 -4.33 -8.49 8.23
N VAL A 63 -4.46 -8.02 9.47
CA VAL A 63 -4.60 -8.91 10.64
C VAL A 63 -5.84 -9.81 10.50
N ALA A 64 -6.96 -9.24 10.06
CA ALA A 64 -8.19 -9.99 9.86
C ALA A 64 -8.08 -11.10 8.79
N THR A 65 -7.23 -10.91 7.76
CA THR A 65 -7.15 -11.82 6.61
C THR A 65 -5.97 -12.78 6.69
N SER A 66 -4.85 -12.35 7.29
CA SER A 66 -3.62 -13.14 7.39
C SER A 66 -3.66 -14.14 8.56
N GLY A 67 -4.48 -13.88 9.60
CA GLY A 67 -4.53 -14.71 10.81
C GLY A 67 -3.25 -14.67 11.68
N ASP A 68 -2.21 -14.00 11.20
CA ASP A 68 -0.97 -13.70 11.90
C ASP A 68 -1.16 -12.44 12.77
N SER A 69 -0.64 -12.45 14.00
CA SER A 69 -0.40 -11.22 14.76
C SER A 69 0.60 -10.36 13.99
N PHE A 70 0.30 -9.08 13.79
CA PHE A 70 1.20 -8.13 13.14
C PHE A 70 2.37 -7.84 14.09
N ASP A 71 3.36 -8.73 14.14
CA ASP A 71 4.59 -8.56 14.95
C ASP A 71 5.54 -7.56 14.26
N ASP A 72 5.06 -6.34 14.02
CA ASP A 72 5.89 -5.28 13.44
C ASP A 72 5.86 -4.01 14.29
N ASP A 73 6.19 -4.19 15.57
CA ASP A 73 6.53 -3.14 16.54
C ASP A 73 7.73 -2.27 16.10
N ARG A 74 8.37 -2.55 14.96
CA ARG A 74 9.49 -1.77 14.41
C ARG A 74 9.13 -0.88 13.23
N VAL A 75 8.03 -1.11 12.52
CA VAL A 75 7.64 -0.30 11.35
C VAL A 75 6.89 0.98 11.71
N LEU A 76 6.30 1.05 12.92
CA LEU A 76 5.61 2.26 13.42
C LEU A 76 6.54 3.32 14.04
N LEU A 77 7.83 3.02 14.29
CA LEU A 77 8.75 3.89 15.04
C LEU A 77 10.03 4.23 14.27
N ALA A 78 9.90 4.75 13.05
CA ALA A 78 10.98 5.45 12.36
C ALA A 78 10.64 6.94 12.18
N THR A 79 10.50 7.64 13.31
CA THR A 79 10.82 9.08 13.44
C THR A 79 12.01 9.20 14.40
N PRO A 80 12.96 10.06 14.04
CA PRO A 80 13.04 11.35 14.73
C PRO A 80 12.47 12.49 13.90
#